data_AF-A0A944I7H2-F1
#
_entry.id   AF-A0A944I7H2-F1
#
_cell.length_a   1.000
_cell.length_b   1.000
_cell.length_c   1.000
_cell.angle_alpha   90.00
_cell.angle_beta   90.00
_cell.angle_gamma   90.00
#
_symmetry.space_group_name_H-M   'P 1'
#
loop_
_entity.id
_entity.type
_entity.pdbx_description
1 polymer ?
#
loop_
_entity_poly.entity_id
_entity_poly.type
_entity_poly.pdbx_seq_one_letter_code
_entity_poly.pdbx_strand_id
1 'polypeptide(L)'
;MNGHQTDPPGTFPLRHRPDRKGPAVRTLALGSESLHLTDRPTASDYPPLPFGLTLDQAVAVHAHEVKAGDLVLADFSDRSGTRRAGHIPTPYPADPHALRNCPCEGCEECEDVDAWTLGDHGRVADVGWRFVCLSPSEHGEGGEGDEPCAIELRHRPMAVIPAAVVTAAEKAAEEAVRTYGVKWYADFEASSPHEAARLAYEQLKSYATDGWPPELEVTGEGGLLTVIDLNATQQKKGSR
;
A
#
# COMPACT_ATOMS: atom_id res chain seq x y z
N MET A 1 -13.77 -65.95 27.44
CA MET A 1 -14.78 -64.87 27.49
C MET A 1 -14.02 -63.58 27.66
N ASN A 2 -13.75 -62.86 26.56
CA ASN A 2 -12.97 -61.63 26.56
C ASN A 2 -13.94 -60.44 26.57
N GLY A 3 -13.96 -59.70 27.68
CA GLY A 3 -14.75 -58.48 27.83
C GLY A 3 -14.07 -57.32 27.13
N HIS A 4 -14.68 -56.83 26.05
CA HIS A 4 -14.32 -55.56 25.43
C HIS A 4 -14.82 -54.41 26.31
N GLN A 5 -13.89 -53.66 26.88
CA GLN A 5 -14.15 -52.42 27.60
C GLN A 5 -14.20 -51.28 26.56
N THR A 6 -15.37 -50.68 26.38
CA THR A 6 -15.57 -49.52 25.50
C THR A 6 -15.36 -48.24 26.30
N ASP A 7 -14.36 -47.45 25.90
CA ASP A 7 -14.11 -46.14 26.46
C ASP A 7 -15.26 -45.15 26.15
N PRO A 8 -15.62 -44.27 27.09
CA PRO A 8 -16.67 -43.27 26.88
C PRO A 8 -16.23 -42.17 25.89
N PRO A 9 -17.17 -41.57 25.15
CA PRO A 9 -16.87 -40.51 24.19
C PRO A 9 -16.29 -39.28 24.90
N GLY A 10 -15.06 -38.93 24.53
CA GLY A 10 -14.35 -37.76 25.04
C GLY A 10 -15.14 -36.47 24.80
N THR A 11 -15.40 -35.75 25.89
CA THR A 11 -16.01 -34.42 25.86
C THR A 11 -15.02 -33.45 25.23
N PHE A 12 -15.23 -33.08 23.97
CA PHE A 12 -14.43 -32.06 23.31
C PHE A 12 -14.71 -30.70 23.98
N PRO A 13 -13.69 -29.99 24.49
CA PRO A 13 -13.90 -28.67 25.05
C PRO A 13 -14.42 -27.74 23.95
N LEU A 14 -15.53 -27.07 24.23
CA LEU A 14 -16.09 -26.01 23.40
C LEU A 14 -15.01 -24.95 23.20
N ARG A 15 -14.35 -24.96 22.04
CA ARG A 15 -13.43 -23.89 21.65
C ARG A 15 -14.24 -22.60 21.63
N HIS A 16 -13.92 -21.68 22.54
CA HIS A 16 -14.40 -20.31 22.50
C HIS A 16 -14.15 -19.77 21.08
N ARG A 17 -15.22 -19.58 20.31
CA ARG A 17 -15.13 -18.81 19.07
C ARG A 17 -14.79 -17.39 19.51
N PRO A 18 -13.67 -16.80 19.05
CA PRO A 18 -13.43 -15.39 19.30
C PRO A 18 -14.63 -14.61 18.76
N ASP A 19 -15.14 -13.69 19.56
CA ASP A 19 -16.21 -12.78 19.14
C ASP A 19 -15.79 -12.15 17.83
N ARG A 20 -16.55 -12.43 16.77
CA ARG A 20 -16.38 -11.76 15.48
C ARG A 20 -16.82 -10.31 15.69
N LYS A 21 -15.88 -9.47 16.11
CA LYS A 21 -16.05 -8.02 16.07
C LYS A 21 -16.34 -7.68 14.62
N GLY A 22 -17.54 -7.16 14.35
CA GLY A 22 -17.90 -6.71 13.00
C GLY A 22 -16.90 -5.67 12.50
N PRO A 23 -16.86 -5.41 11.18
CA PRO A 23 -15.98 -4.39 10.62
C PRO A 23 -16.23 -3.06 11.34
N ALA A 24 -15.16 -2.36 11.70
CA ALA A 24 -15.28 -1.02 12.25
C ALA A 24 -15.89 -0.11 11.17
N VAL A 25 -16.88 0.68 11.60
CA VAL A 25 -17.54 1.65 10.72
C VAL A 25 -17.21 3.03 11.22
N ARG A 26 -16.60 3.84 10.35
CA ARG A 26 -16.29 5.25 10.59
C ARG A 26 -17.34 6.10 9.92
N THR A 27 -17.73 7.19 10.57
CA THR A 27 -18.64 8.17 9.99
C THR A 27 -17.86 9.42 9.64
N LEU A 28 -17.81 9.77 8.36
CA LEU A 28 -17.22 10.99 7.86
C LEU A 28 -18.32 12.04 7.65
N ALA A 29 -18.05 13.28 8.04
CA ALA A 29 -18.97 14.40 7.81
C ALA A 29 -18.66 15.09 6.48
N LEU A 30 -19.69 15.36 5.68
CA LEU A 30 -19.60 16.18 4.46
C LEU A 30 -20.76 17.16 4.44
N GLY A 31 -20.52 18.40 4.88
CA GLY A 31 -21.59 19.38 5.09
C GLY A 31 -22.62 18.87 6.11
N SER A 32 -23.87 18.67 5.67
CA SER A 32 -24.94 18.07 6.48
C SER A 32 -25.06 16.55 6.34
N GLU A 33 -24.30 15.93 5.43
CA GLU A 33 -24.34 14.49 5.18
C GLU A 33 -23.41 13.71 6.12
N SER A 34 -23.77 12.46 6.39
CA SER A 34 -22.96 11.49 7.13
C SER A 34 -22.68 10.28 6.25
N LEU A 35 -21.39 10.01 6.01
CA LEU A 35 -20.92 8.98 5.08
C LEU A 35 -20.23 7.86 5.86
N HIS A 36 -20.54 6.60 5.53
CA HIS A 36 -20.01 5.44 6.26
C HIS A 36 -18.82 4.83 5.53
N LEU A 37 -17.63 5.02 6.10
CA LEU A 37 -16.40 4.38 5.67
C LEU A 37 -16.16 3.14 6.52
N THR A 38 -16.37 1.96 5.93
CA THR A 38 -16.03 0.69 6.57
C THR A 38 -14.53 0.43 6.47
N ASP A 39 -14.03 -0.52 7.28
CA ASP A 39 -12.68 -1.05 7.08
C ASP A 39 -12.46 -1.48 5.63
N ARG A 40 -11.22 -1.27 5.15
CA ARG A 40 -10.82 -1.66 3.81
C ARG A 40 -10.70 -3.20 3.74
N PRO A 41 -11.11 -3.85 2.65
CA PRO A 41 -10.93 -5.29 2.51
C PRO A 41 -9.46 -5.70 2.69
N THR A 42 -9.23 -6.90 3.22
CA THR A 42 -7.88 -7.44 3.46
C THR A 42 -7.47 -8.46 2.40
N ALA A 43 -8.09 -8.42 1.23
CA ALA A 43 -7.76 -9.29 0.10
C ALA A 43 -6.53 -8.75 -0.66
N SER A 44 -5.92 -9.57 -1.51
CA SER A 44 -4.65 -9.25 -2.18
C SER A 44 -4.72 -8.05 -3.12
N ASP A 45 -5.91 -7.76 -3.62
CA ASP A 45 -6.27 -6.59 -4.44
C ASP A 45 -6.40 -5.29 -3.63
N TYR A 46 -6.33 -5.36 -2.30
CA TYR A 46 -6.38 -4.19 -1.42
C TYR A 46 -5.09 -4.11 -0.57
N PRO A 47 -3.92 -3.77 -1.17
CA PRO A 47 -2.65 -3.64 -0.44
C PRO A 47 -2.77 -2.62 0.70
N PRO A 48 -2.11 -2.80 1.86
CA PRO A 48 -2.20 -1.85 2.97
C PRO A 48 -1.92 -0.40 2.55
N LEU A 49 -2.47 0.56 3.30
CA LEU A 49 -2.17 1.98 3.05
C LEU A 49 -0.67 2.27 3.25
N PRO A 50 -0.08 3.16 2.43
CA PRO A 50 1.34 3.45 2.50
C PRO A 50 1.71 4.18 3.80
N PHE A 51 3.00 4.14 4.16
CA PHE A 51 3.58 4.92 5.26
C PHE A 51 2.92 4.72 6.64
N GLY A 52 2.22 3.61 6.85
CA GLY A 52 1.49 3.35 8.09
C GLY A 52 0.24 4.22 8.27
N LEU A 53 -0.27 4.82 7.19
CA LEU A 53 -1.52 5.57 7.20
C LEU A 53 -2.71 4.68 7.61
N THR A 54 -3.71 5.29 8.24
CA THR A 54 -4.94 4.61 8.67
C THR A 54 -6.20 5.36 8.22
N LEU A 55 -7.33 4.66 8.20
CA LEU A 55 -8.62 5.26 7.86
C LEU A 55 -9.11 6.31 8.89
N ASP A 56 -8.48 6.42 10.06
CA ASP A 56 -8.75 7.47 11.06
C ASP A 56 -8.38 8.86 10.55
N GLN A 57 -7.46 8.91 9.59
CA GLN A 57 -6.94 10.13 9.00
C GLN A 57 -7.74 10.58 7.77
N ALA A 58 -8.73 9.78 7.37
CA ALA A 58 -9.56 10.06 6.22
C ALA A 58 -10.57 11.17 6.51
N VAL A 59 -10.79 12.04 5.54
CA VAL A 59 -11.84 13.06 5.51
C VAL A 59 -12.72 12.84 4.29
N ALA A 60 -13.98 13.28 4.38
CA ALA A 60 -14.86 13.31 3.23
C ALA A 60 -14.80 14.69 2.57
N VAL A 61 -14.68 14.70 1.24
CA VAL A 61 -14.71 15.90 0.40
C VAL A 61 -15.52 15.62 -0.86
N HIS A 62 -15.98 16.64 -1.57
CA HIS A 62 -16.44 16.43 -2.94
C HIS A 62 -15.24 16.25 -3.88
N ALA A 63 -15.41 15.50 -4.98
CA ALA A 63 -14.34 15.24 -5.94
C ALA A 63 -13.62 16.52 -6.41
N HIS A 64 -14.34 17.62 -6.63
CA HIS A 64 -13.73 18.90 -7.04
C HIS A 64 -12.96 19.65 -5.95
N GLU A 65 -13.07 19.22 -4.71
CA GLU A 65 -12.38 19.78 -3.55
C GLU A 65 -11.11 18.99 -3.21
N VAL A 66 -10.93 17.82 -3.83
CA VAL A 66 -9.69 17.02 -3.75
C VAL A 66 -8.52 17.87 -4.24
N LYS A 67 -7.43 17.88 -3.49
CA LYS A 67 -6.23 18.66 -3.78
C LYS A 67 -5.11 17.77 -4.31
N ALA A 68 -4.18 18.38 -5.02
CA ALA A 68 -2.96 17.70 -5.44
C ALA A 68 -2.23 17.09 -4.22
N GLY A 69 -1.87 15.82 -4.32
CA GLY A 69 -1.22 15.02 -3.28
C GLY A 69 -2.16 14.40 -2.25
N ASP A 70 -3.45 14.69 -2.25
CA ASP A 70 -4.41 13.97 -1.39
C ASP A 70 -4.45 12.50 -1.82
N LEU A 71 -4.42 11.57 -0.88
CA LEU A 71 -4.51 10.14 -1.19
C LEU A 71 -5.99 9.72 -1.27
N VAL A 72 -6.48 9.37 -2.46
CA VAL A 72 -7.87 8.97 -2.69
C VAL A 72 -8.08 7.52 -2.27
N LEU A 73 -9.01 7.27 -1.35
CA LEU A 73 -9.20 5.96 -0.73
C LEU A 73 -10.47 5.24 -1.19
N ALA A 74 -11.54 5.99 -1.37
CA ALA A 74 -12.86 5.45 -1.68
C ALA A 74 -13.76 6.51 -2.32
N ASP A 75 -14.74 6.06 -3.09
CA ASP A 75 -15.87 6.86 -3.52
C ASP A 75 -17.11 6.57 -2.66
N PHE A 76 -18.13 7.42 -2.77
CA PHE A 76 -19.46 7.12 -2.25
C PHE A 76 -20.50 7.23 -3.37
N SER A 77 -21.01 6.08 -3.81
CA SER A 77 -22.07 6.01 -4.83
C SER A 77 -23.26 6.95 -4.57
N ASP A 78 -23.83 7.51 -5.65
CA ASP A 78 -24.85 8.58 -5.63
C ASP A 78 -26.25 8.17 -5.15
N ARG A 79 -26.39 7.02 -4.48
CA ARG A 79 -27.71 6.56 -4.00
C ARG A 79 -28.10 7.30 -2.72
N SER A 80 -29.38 7.67 -2.61
CA SER A 80 -29.94 8.33 -1.42
C SER A 80 -29.85 7.44 -0.18
N GLY A 81 -29.53 8.04 0.98
CA GLY A 81 -29.49 7.36 2.29
C GLY A 81 -28.08 7.14 2.82
N THR A 82 -27.91 6.12 3.68
CA THR A 82 -26.62 5.71 4.24
C THR A 82 -25.69 5.19 3.13
N ARG A 83 -24.85 6.08 2.58
CA ARG A 83 -23.91 5.72 1.51
C ARG A 83 -22.78 4.87 2.07
N ARG A 84 -22.60 3.69 1.46
CA ARG A 84 -21.44 2.82 1.72
C ARG A 84 -20.30 3.23 0.81
N ALA A 85 -19.10 3.30 1.37
CA ALA A 85 -17.89 3.54 0.62
C ALA A 85 -17.60 2.40 -0.38
N GLY A 86 -17.29 2.73 -1.63
CA GLY A 86 -16.60 1.86 -2.57
C GLY A 86 -15.10 2.07 -2.43
N HIS A 87 -14.40 1.14 -1.77
CA HIS A 87 -12.94 1.26 -1.60
C HIS A 87 -12.23 1.13 -2.94
N ILE A 88 -11.29 2.03 -3.19
CA ILE A 88 -10.39 1.95 -4.33
C ILE A 88 -9.35 0.85 -4.03
N PRO A 89 -9.19 -0.15 -4.93
CA PRO A 89 -8.24 -1.24 -4.74
C PRO A 89 -6.83 -0.75 -4.45
N THR A 90 -6.31 0.19 -5.25
CA THR A 90 -5.00 0.82 -5.03
C THR A 90 -5.19 2.33 -4.83
N PRO A 91 -5.19 2.83 -3.58
CA PRO A 91 -5.23 4.26 -3.32
C PRO A 91 -4.15 5.00 -4.08
N TYR A 92 -4.50 6.13 -4.68
CA TYR A 92 -3.61 6.90 -5.53
C TYR A 92 -3.51 8.36 -5.05
N PRO A 93 -2.34 8.99 -5.19
CA PRO A 93 -2.21 10.42 -4.96
C PRO A 93 -2.97 11.17 -6.06
N ALA A 94 -3.81 12.11 -5.68
CA ALA A 94 -4.56 12.91 -6.63
C ALA A 94 -3.65 13.95 -7.29
N ASP A 95 -3.87 14.18 -8.58
CA ASP A 95 -3.40 15.32 -9.35
C ASP A 95 -4.61 15.90 -10.12
N PRO A 96 -5.40 16.77 -9.48
CA PRO A 96 -6.69 17.17 -10.01
C PRO A 96 -6.57 18.15 -11.17
N HIS A 97 -7.19 17.80 -12.30
CA HIS A 97 -7.25 18.62 -13.52
C HIS A 97 -8.71 18.92 -13.91
N ALA A 98 -8.91 20.08 -14.53
CA ALA A 98 -10.13 20.29 -15.31
C ALA A 98 -10.15 19.28 -16.47
N LEU A 99 -11.33 18.74 -16.84
CA LEU A 99 -11.37 17.65 -17.81
C LEU A 99 -10.71 17.99 -19.15
N ARG A 100 -10.90 19.23 -19.64
CA ARG A 100 -10.25 19.74 -20.87
C ARG A 100 -8.71 19.79 -20.83
N ASN A 101 -8.15 19.71 -19.63
CA ASN A 101 -6.72 19.72 -19.36
C ASN A 101 -6.30 18.38 -18.75
N CYS A 102 -7.11 17.32 -18.87
CA CYS A 102 -6.65 16.03 -18.38
C CYS A 102 -5.38 15.66 -19.14
N PRO A 103 -4.27 15.35 -18.45
CA PRO A 103 -3.04 14.87 -19.10
C PRO A 103 -3.24 13.56 -19.89
N CYS A 104 -4.39 12.94 -19.70
CA CYS A 104 -4.79 11.66 -20.23
C CYS A 104 -5.57 11.77 -21.56
N GLU A 105 -4.92 12.18 -22.64
CA GLU A 105 -5.61 12.22 -23.93
C GLU A 105 -5.88 10.79 -24.45
N GLY A 106 -7.15 10.44 -24.66
CA GLY A 106 -7.56 9.21 -25.35
C GLY A 106 -7.67 7.94 -24.51
N CYS A 107 -7.87 8.04 -23.19
CA CYS A 107 -8.28 6.88 -22.39
C CYS A 107 -9.78 6.56 -22.57
N GLU A 108 -10.17 5.33 -22.24
CA GLU A 108 -11.57 4.85 -22.34
C GLU A 108 -12.55 5.78 -21.62
N GLU A 109 -12.20 6.30 -20.44
CA GLU A 109 -13.07 7.19 -19.69
C GLU A 109 -13.22 8.57 -20.36
N CYS A 110 -12.15 9.07 -21.00
CA CYS A 110 -12.23 10.29 -21.81
C CYS A 110 -13.15 10.06 -23.02
N GLU A 111 -13.02 8.91 -23.69
CA GLU A 111 -13.88 8.52 -24.82
C GLU A 111 -15.35 8.36 -24.39
N ASP A 112 -15.61 7.83 -23.19
CA ASP A 112 -16.96 7.70 -22.63
C ASP A 112 -17.61 9.07 -22.38
N VAL A 113 -16.85 10.04 -21.84
CA VAL A 113 -17.36 11.40 -21.69
C VAL A 113 -17.59 12.04 -23.06
N ASP A 114 -16.68 11.86 -24.00
CA ASP A 114 -16.84 12.38 -25.36
C ASP A 114 -18.07 11.78 -26.03
N ALA A 115 -18.28 10.46 -25.96
CA ALA A 115 -19.47 9.79 -26.46
C ALA A 115 -20.76 10.34 -25.80
N TRP A 116 -20.73 10.59 -24.49
CA TRP A 116 -21.84 11.21 -23.77
C TRP A 116 -22.13 12.64 -24.25
N THR A 117 -21.11 13.42 -24.58
CA THR A 117 -21.27 14.79 -25.10
C THR A 117 -21.70 14.83 -26.56
N LEU A 118 -21.24 13.89 -27.39
CA LEU A 118 -21.61 13.79 -28.80
C LEU A 118 -23.09 13.44 -28.99
N GLY A 119 -23.70 12.75 -28.02
CA GLY A 119 -25.14 12.51 -28.01
C GLY A 119 -26.01 13.77 -27.86
N ASP A 120 -25.44 14.89 -27.40
CA ASP A 120 -26.11 16.19 -27.23
C ASP A 120 -25.07 17.31 -27.05
N HIS A 121 -24.75 18.00 -28.14
CA HIS A 121 -23.74 19.06 -28.17
C HIS A 121 -24.00 20.22 -27.20
N GLY A 122 -25.23 20.40 -26.70
CA GLY A 122 -25.52 21.36 -25.63
C GLY A 122 -24.78 21.04 -24.32
N ARG A 123 -24.32 19.80 -24.15
CA ARG A 123 -23.62 19.31 -22.96
C ARG A 123 -22.13 19.60 -22.95
N VAL A 124 -21.53 19.99 -24.07
CA VAL A 124 -20.09 20.28 -24.15
C VAL A 124 -19.69 21.39 -23.16
N ALA A 125 -20.54 22.42 -23.01
CA ALA A 125 -20.34 23.48 -22.03
C ALA A 125 -20.45 22.99 -20.58
N ASP A 126 -21.21 21.92 -20.34
CA ASP A 126 -21.47 21.36 -19.01
C ASP A 126 -20.34 20.43 -18.53
N VAL A 127 -19.49 19.93 -19.42
CA VAL A 127 -18.48 18.90 -19.09
C VAL A 127 -17.56 19.33 -17.96
N GLY A 128 -16.96 20.51 -18.08
CA GLY A 128 -16.06 21.05 -17.04
C GLY A 128 -16.77 21.45 -15.75
N TRP A 129 -18.09 21.58 -15.78
CA TRP A 129 -18.92 21.79 -14.59
C TRP A 129 -19.31 20.47 -13.93
N ARG A 130 -19.43 19.38 -14.70
CA ARG A 130 -19.93 18.10 -14.21
C ARG A 130 -18.85 17.12 -13.81
N PHE A 131 -17.67 17.20 -14.40
CA PHE A 131 -16.60 16.23 -14.21
C PHE A 131 -15.29 16.90 -13.77
N VAL A 132 -14.48 16.13 -13.06
CA VAL A 132 -13.10 16.46 -12.68
C VAL A 132 -12.22 15.23 -12.94
N CYS A 133 -11.03 15.44 -13.47
CA CYS A 133 -10.02 14.38 -13.49
C CYS A 133 -9.25 14.46 -12.18
N LEU A 134 -9.10 13.36 -11.46
CA LEU A 134 -8.39 13.30 -10.19
C LEU A 134 -6.97 12.75 -10.29
N SER A 135 -6.60 12.06 -11.36
CA SER A 135 -5.23 11.57 -11.57
C SER A 135 -5.01 11.16 -13.03
N PRO A 136 -3.86 11.48 -13.65
CA PRO A 136 -3.28 10.60 -14.65
C PRO A 136 -2.85 9.29 -13.98
N SER A 137 -3.07 8.17 -14.65
CA SER A 137 -2.59 6.85 -14.24
C SER A 137 -1.12 6.65 -14.62
N GLU A 138 -0.20 7.45 -14.11
CA GLU A 138 1.21 7.06 -14.24
C GLU A 138 1.56 6.12 -13.11
N HIS A 139 1.29 4.82 -13.26
CA HIS A 139 2.04 3.72 -12.62
C HIS A 139 1.77 2.37 -13.31
N GLY A 140 2.15 2.27 -14.58
CA GLY A 140 2.37 1.01 -15.26
C GLY A 140 3.82 0.92 -15.74
N GLU A 141 4.77 0.58 -14.87
CA GLU A 141 6.17 0.32 -15.28
C GLU A 141 6.32 -0.99 -16.10
N GLY A 142 5.25 -1.60 -16.59
CA GLY A 142 5.35 -2.94 -17.15
C GLY A 142 4.18 -3.42 -18.00
N GLY A 143 3.96 -2.80 -19.16
CA GLY A 143 3.23 -3.44 -20.25
C GLY A 143 2.33 -2.50 -21.01
N GLU A 144 2.27 -2.66 -22.33
CA GLU A 144 1.32 -2.00 -23.20
C GLU A 144 -0.12 -2.24 -22.70
N GLY A 145 -0.72 -1.27 -21.98
CA GLY A 145 -2.10 -1.37 -21.51
C GLY A 145 -2.49 -0.62 -20.23
N ASP A 146 -1.57 0.00 -19.50
CA ASP A 146 -1.88 0.61 -18.19
C ASP A 146 -2.18 2.13 -18.32
N GLU A 147 -3.22 2.74 -17.76
CA GLU A 147 -4.46 2.31 -17.08
C GLU A 147 -5.38 3.58 -17.05
N PRO A 148 -6.57 3.59 -16.42
CA PRO A 148 -7.60 4.59 -16.70
C PRO A 148 -7.49 5.90 -15.94
N CYS A 149 -8.06 6.92 -16.55
CA CYS A 149 -8.19 8.26 -15.99
C CYS A 149 -9.23 8.23 -14.88
N ALA A 150 -8.91 8.78 -13.71
CA ALA A 150 -9.90 8.91 -12.65
C ALA A 150 -10.84 10.10 -12.92
N ILE A 151 -11.78 9.94 -13.85
CA ILE A 151 -12.78 10.97 -14.17
C ILE A 151 -14.01 10.77 -13.28
N GLU A 152 -14.21 11.72 -12.37
CA GLU A 152 -15.27 11.65 -11.38
C GLU A 152 -16.30 12.76 -11.56
N LEU A 153 -17.54 12.50 -11.14
CA LEU A 153 -18.55 13.54 -11.03
C LEU A 153 -18.11 14.58 -10.00
N ARG A 154 -18.15 15.86 -10.38
CA ARG A 154 -17.65 17.00 -9.60
C ARG A 154 -18.17 17.02 -8.15
N HIS A 155 -19.42 16.63 -7.94
CA HIS A 155 -20.09 16.60 -6.64
C HIS A 155 -20.09 15.22 -5.96
N ARG A 156 -19.49 14.19 -6.55
CA ARG A 156 -19.37 12.87 -5.93
C ARG A 156 -18.57 12.99 -4.64
N PRO A 157 -19.09 12.50 -3.50
CA PRO A 157 -18.31 12.44 -2.28
C PRO A 157 -17.18 11.42 -2.42
N MET A 158 -16.00 11.78 -1.93
CA MET A 158 -14.79 10.97 -1.90
C MET A 158 -14.25 10.91 -0.48
N ALA A 159 -13.66 9.78 -0.09
CA ALA A 159 -12.83 9.69 1.10
C ALA A 159 -11.37 9.86 0.71
N VAL A 160 -10.68 10.82 1.32
CA VAL A 160 -9.26 11.10 1.05
C VAL A 160 -8.47 11.22 2.35
N ILE A 161 -7.18 10.94 2.31
CA ILE A 161 -6.23 11.38 3.35
C ILE A 161 -5.56 12.65 2.84
N PRO A 162 -5.64 13.78 3.58
CA PRO A 162 -5.07 15.03 3.12
C PRO A 162 -3.56 14.95 2.85
N ALA A 163 -3.09 15.61 1.80
CA ALA A 163 -1.68 15.59 1.37
C ALA A 163 -0.70 15.89 2.50
N ALA A 164 -1.02 16.86 3.36
CA ALA A 164 -0.18 17.22 4.51
C ALA A 164 0.00 16.07 5.51
N VAL A 165 -1.01 15.20 5.67
CA VAL A 165 -0.93 14.00 6.51
C VAL A 165 -0.12 12.92 5.82
N VAL A 166 -0.29 12.76 4.50
CA VAL A 166 0.50 11.82 3.68
C VAL A 166 1.99 12.17 3.78
N THR A 167 2.36 13.42 3.50
CA THR A 167 3.76 13.88 3.58
C THR A 167 4.35 13.75 4.99
N ALA A 168 3.55 14.02 6.03
CA ALA A 168 4.02 13.85 7.41
C ALA A 168 4.28 12.37 7.75
N ALA A 169 3.42 11.47 7.28
CA ALA A 169 3.57 10.03 7.47
C ALA A 169 4.77 9.47 6.69
N GLU A 170 4.95 9.90 5.44
CA GLU A 170 6.11 9.57 4.62
C GLU A 170 7.41 9.99 5.30
N LYS A 171 7.50 11.26 5.73
CA LYS A 171 8.66 11.76 6.47
C LYS A 171 8.92 10.99 7.76
N ALA A 172 7.88 10.65 8.52
CA ALA A 172 8.03 9.84 9.73
C ALA A 172 8.50 8.41 9.43
N ALA A 173 8.10 7.85 8.29
CA ALA A 173 8.57 6.55 7.82
C ALA A 173 10.03 6.60 7.34
N GLU A 174 10.48 7.70 6.72
CA GLU A 174 11.88 7.92 6.34
C GLU A 174 12.80 8.14 7.55
N GLU A 175 12.35 8.93 8.54
CA GLU A 175 13.10 9.21 9.76
C GLU A 175 13.24 7.97 10.68
N ALA A 176 12.46 6.92 10.43
CA ALA A 176 12.65 5.60 11.03
C ALA A 176 13.89 4.89 10.43
N VAL A 177 15.07 5.51 10.56
CA VAL A 177 16.36 4.89 10.27
C VAL A 177 16.54 3.75 11.27
N ARG A 178 16.24 2.53 10.83
CA ARG A 178 16.46 1.33 11.63
C ARG A 178 17.95 1.05 11.72
N THR A 179 18.47 1.00 12.93
CA THR A 179 19.84 0.52 13.16
C THR A 179 19.85 -0.99 13.13
N TYR A 180 20.58 -1.58 12.19
CA TYR A 180 20.79 -3.02 12.12
C TYR A 180 22.12 -3.38 12.78
N GLY A 181 22.07 -4.33 13.71
CA GLY A 181 23.29 -4.99 14.18
C GLY A 181 23.72 -6.03 13.15
N VAL A 182 24.89 -5.83 12.54
CA VAL A 182 25.48 -6.80 11.61
C VAL A 182 26.60 -7.53 12.34
N LYS A 183 26.49 -8.85 12.44
CA LYS A 183 27.56 -9.72 12.90
C LYS A 183 28.03 -10.57 11.73
N TRP A 184 29.33 -10.82 11.68
CA TRP A 184 29.95 -11.74 10.76
C TRP A 184 30.87 -12.64 11.57
N TYR A 185 31.03 -13.88 11.12
CA TYR A 185 31.93 -14.84 11.73
C TYR A 185 32.89 -15.36 10.67
N ALA A 186 34.11 -15.61 11.09
CA ALA A 186 35.10 -16.30 10.28
C ALA A 186 36.01 -17.12 11.21
N ASP A 187 36.37 -18.30 10.74
CA ASP A 187 37.28 -19.20 11.43
C ASP A 187 38.71 -18.94 10.96
N PHE A 188 39.62 -18.76 11.92
CA PHE A 188 41.04 -18.57 11.67
C PHE A 188 41.84 -19.60 12.46
N GLU A 189 42.78 -20.25 11.79
CA GLU A 189 43.84 -20.96 12.49
C GLU A 189 44.85 -19.94 13.03
N ALA A 190 44.90 -19.79 14.35
CA ALA A 190 45.77 -18.84 15.02
C ALA A 190 46.30 -19.44 16.33
N SER A 191 47.51 -19.05 16.72
CA SER A 191 48.16 -19.48 17.96
C SER A 191 47.64 -18.75 19.20
N SER A 192 46.89 -17.66 19.02
CA SER A 192 46.31 -16.87 20.12
C SER A 192 45.06 -16.07 19.69
N PRO A 193 44.21 -15.64 20.65
CA PRO A 193 43.07 -14.77 20.36
C PRO A 193 43.45 -13.42 19.72
N HIS A 194 44.59 -12.84 20.09
CA HIS A 194 45.07 -11.58 19.50
C HIS A 194 45.48 -11.76 18.04
N GLU A 195 46.11 -12.88 17.71
CA GLU A 195 46.46 -13.21 16.33
C GLU A 195 45.20 -13.47 15.48
N ALA A 196 44.22 -14.20 16.01
CA ALA A 196 42.92 -14.39 15.36
C ALA A 196 42.23 -13.04 15.09
N ALA A 197 42.21 -12.13 16.07
CA ALA A 197 41.62 -10.80 15.91
C ALA A 197 42.36 -9.94 14.86
N ARG A 198 43.69 -10.03 14.81
CA ARG A 198 44.50 -9.35 13.78
C ARG A 198 44.21 -9.90 12.38
N LEU A 199 44.12 -11.22 12.24
CA LEU A 199 43.79 -11.87 10.96
C LEU A 199 42.37 -11.47 10.50
N ALA A 200 41.41 -11.45 11.42
CA ALA A 200 40.06 -10.97 11.16
C ALA A 200 40.04 -9.50 10.70
N TYR A 201 40.81 -8.62 11.35
CA TYR A 201 40.93 -7.22 10.96
C TYR A 201 41.55 -7.06 9.57
N GLU A 202 42.63 -7.77 9.26
CA GLU A 202 43.26 -7.71 7.93
C GLU A 202 42.35 -8.26 6.82
N GLN A 203 41.54 -9.29 7.11
CA GLN A 203 40.53 -9.80 6.18
C GLN A 203 39.39 -8.80 5.96
N LEU A 204 38.88 -8.16 7.02
CA LEU A 204 37.89 -7.09 6.87
C LEU A 204 38.41 -5.91 6.06
N LYS A 205 39.68 -5.55 6.28
CA LYS A 205 40.34 -4.48 5.56
C LYS A 205 40.49 -4.79 4.08
N SER A 206 40.75 -6.05 3.71
CA SER A 206 40.85 -6.47 2.30
C SER A 206 39.49 -6.48 1.60
N TYR A 207 38.39 -6.77 2.33
CA TYR A 207 37.02 -6.68 1.81
C TYR A 207 36.59 -5.26 1.44
N ALA A 208 37.13 -4.23 2.11
CA ALA A 208 36.86 -2.85 1.73
C ALA A 208 37.49 -2.45 0.38
N THR A 209 38.42 -3.26 -0.15
CA THR A 209 39.16 -2.94 -1.36
C THR A 209 38.89 -3.84 -2.56
N ASP A 210 38.74 -5.17 -2.42
CA ASP A 210 38.51 -6.09 -3.58
C ASP A 210 38.15 -7.56 -3.21
N GLY A 211 37.76 -7.86 -1.96
CA GLY A 211 37.60 -9.24 -1.50
C GLY A 211 36.17 -9.81 -1.59
N TRP A 212 36.07 -11.16 -1.57
CA TRP A 212 34.81 -11.92 -1.55
C TRP A 212 33.92 -11.56 -0.36
N PRO A 213 32.69 -11.07 -0.55
CA PRO A 213 31.88 -10.60 0.58
C PRO A 213 31.55 -11.76 1.55
N PRO A 214 31.66 -11.53 2.88
CA PRO A 214 31.35 -12.55 3.88
C PRO A 214 29.84 -12.83 3.95
N GLU A 215 29.47 -13.97 4.52
CA GLU A 215 28.10 -14.21 4.97
C GLU A 215 27.77 -13.28 6.13
N LEU A 216 26.65 -12.56 6.02
CA LEU A 216 26.22 -11.57 7.01
C LEU A 216 25.02 -12.09 7.77
N GLU A 217 25.14 -12.13 9.10
CA GLU A 217 24.01 -12.29 9.99
C GLU A 217 23.47 -10.91 10.38
N VAL A 218 22.29 -10.58 9.85
CA VAL A 218 21.60 -9.33 10.15
C VAL A 218 20.50 -9.61 11.15
N THR A 219 20.56 -8.95 12.32
CA THR A 219 19.50 -9.02 13.33
C THR A 219 18.71 -7.72 13.35
N GLY A 220 17.41 -7.79 13.12
CA GLY A 220 16.50 -6.64 13.21
C GLY A 220 15.99 -6.39 14.65
N GLU A 221 15.31 -5.25 14.87
CA GLU A 221 14.79 -4.83 16.19
C GLU A 221 13.80 -5.82 16.84
N GLY A 222 13.22 -6.74 16.06
CA GLY A 222 12.38 -7.83 16.57
C GLY A 222 13.14 -9.11 16.94
N GLY A 223 14.47 -9.11 16.90
CA GLY A 223 15.29 -10.32 17.09
C GLY A 223 15.24 -11.30 15.92
N LEU A 224 14.63 -10.91 14.79
CA LEU A 224 14.60 -11.71 13.58
C LEU A 224 16.00 -11.76 12.96
N LEU A 225 16.56 -12.95 12.86
CA LEU A 225 17.84 -13.23 12.21
C LEU A 225 17.61 -13.45 10.71
N THR A 226 18.31 -12.71 9.87
CA THR A 226 18.36 -12.93 8.42
C THR A 226 19.81 -13.16 8.02
N VAL A 227 20.10 -14.29 7.37
CA VAL A 227 21.41 -14.56 6.79
C VAL A 227 21.40 -14.06 5.35
N ILE A 228 22.31 -13.16 5.02
CA ILE A 228 22.46 -12.60 3.68
C ILE A 228 23.79 -13.08 3.10
N ASP A 229 23.69 -13.89 2.05
CA ASP A 229 24.80 -14.15 1.14
C ASP A 229 24.76 -13.10 0.02
N LEU A 230 25.77 -12.22 0.01
CA LEU A 230 25.90 -11.16 -0.98
C LEU A 230 26.25 -11.68 -2.39
N ASN A 231 26.61 -12.96 -2.55
CA ASN A 231 26.86 -13.59 -3.85
C ASN A 231 25.58 -14.14 -4.50
N ALA A 232 24.61 -14.59 -3.71
CA ALA A 232 23.36 -15.18 -4.22
C ALA A 232 22.51 -14.19 -5.04
N THR A 233 22.67 -12.88 -4.80
CA THR A 233 21.98 -11.81 -5.54
C THR A 233 22.56 -11.57 -6.94
N GLN A 234 23.83 -11.92 -7.19
CA GLN A 234 24.44 -11.77 -8.53
C GLN A 234 24.09 -12.90 -9.50
N GLN A 235 23.75 -14.11 -9.02
CA GLN A 235 23.47 -15.25 -9.89
C GLN A 235 22.10 -15.22 -10.60
N LYS A 236 21.22 -14.23 -10.33
CA LYS A 236 19.87 -14.15 -10.94
C LYS A 236 19.75 -13.28 -12.21
N LYS A 237 20.82 -12.64 -12.70
CA LYS A 237 20.83 -11.92 -13.99
C LYS A 237 21.72 -12.63 -15.03
N GLY A 238 21.33 -13.83 -15.41
CA GLY A 238 21.97 -14.61 -16.46
C GLY A 238 21.00 -15.61 -17.06
N SER A 239 19.95 -15.11 -17.72
CA SER A 239 19.06 -15.94 -18.53
C SER A 239 19.81 -16.43 -19.78
N ARG A 240 19.80 -17.76 -19.94
CA ARG A 240 20.01 -18.42 -21.24
C ARG A 240 18.99 -17.96 -22.27
#